data_AF-A0A7S2H973-F1
#
_entry.id   AF-A0A7S2H973-F1
#
_cell.length_a   1.000
_cell.length_b   1.000
_cell.length_c   1.000
_cell.angle_alpha   90.00
_cell.angle_beta   90.00
_cell.angle_gamma   90.00
#
_symmetry.space_group_name_H-M   'P 1'
#
loop_
_entity.id
_entity.type
_entity.pdbx_description
1 polymer ?
#
loop_
_entity_poly.entity_id
_entity_poly.type
_entity_poly.pdbx_seq_one_letter_code
_entity_poly.pdbx_strand_id
1 'polypeptide(L)'
;TSAKCNAMVHNRRSKFWAMWEGRGWARRTRNSPACFDNRWSQFSFQNAARGQGCDRNWMEGTHAWPTFPSPAPALLGFDETIYAFCSATTGLNEGPFSNDNIGLAARCVDANKNVLRVLGGWNMCVNLQWQTCALQGRLPGQVNPTMLFSIAPKTLDVGIFENPQYCVGNCREHYAVSDVYFAEVCVLSHVCDNRAELFTLDVG
;
A
#
# COMPACT_ATOMS: atom_id res chain seq x y z
N THR A 1 -6.43 4.16 17.71
CA THR A 1 -5.64 3.53 16.63
C THR A 1 -4.25 4.16 16.48
N SER A 2 -4.11 5.50 16.44
CA SER A 2 -2.79 6.18 16.41
C SER A 2 -1.80 5.71 17.50
N ALA A 3 -2.21 5.66 18.78
CA ALA A 3 -1.35 5.16 19.86
C ALA A 3 -0.91 3.69 19.67
N LYS A 4 -1.75 2.87 19.03
CA LYS A 4 -1.43 1.46 18.73
C LYS A 4 -0.44 1.35 17.58
N CYS A 5 -0.62 2.14 16.51
CA CYS A 5 0.41 2.28 15.46
C CYS A 5 1.76 2.70 16.06
N ASN A 6 1.74 3.69 16.95
CA ASN A 6 2.94 4.13 17.66
C ASN A 6 3.62 3.01 18.45
N ALA A 7 2.87 2.24 19.22
CA ALA A 7 3.42 1.11 19.97
C ALA A 7 4.04 0.05 19.05
N MET A 8 3.41 -0.26 17.91
CA MET A 8 3.90 -1.27 16.98
C MET A 8 5.18 -0.85 16.27
N VAL A 9 5.26 0.41 15.81
CA VAL A 9 6.43 0.93 15.11
C VAL A 9 7.64 1.05 16.04
N HIS A 10 7.45 1.20 17.35
CA HIS A 10 8.57 1.19 18.31
C HIS A 10 8.92 -0.21 18.81
N ASN A 11 8.03 -1.20 18.68
CA ASN A 11 8.28 -2.58 19.08
C ASN A 11 8.91 -3.39 17.95
N ARG A 12 10.25 -3.51 17.94
CA ARG A 12 11.01 -4.30 16.95
C ARG A 12 10.69 -5.81 16.91
N ARG A 13 9.99 -6.32 17.92
CA ARG A 13 9.52 -7.72 17.98
C ARG A 13 8.09 -7.89 17.47
N SER A 14 7.40 -6.81 17.15
CA SER A 14 6.03 -6.87 16.64
C SER A 14 5.97 -7.51 15.26
N LYS A 15 4.81 -8.10 14.95
CA LYS A 15 4.46 -8.57 13.61
C LYS A 15 4.68 -7.48 12.56
N PHE A 16 4.35 -6.23 12.88
CA PHE A 16 4.54 -5.07 11.99
C PHE A 16 5.99 -4.95 11.50
N TRP A 17 6.98 -5.03 12.40
CA TRP A 17 8.39 -4.96 11.99
C TRP A 17 8.82 -6.15 11.12
N ALA A 18 8.24 -7.32 11.35
CA ALA A 18 8.51 -8.50 10.54
C ALA A 18 7.93 -8.38 9.13
N MET A 19 6.87 -7.58 8.91
CA MET A 19 6.22 -7.45 7.60
C MET A 19 7.14 -6.86 6.54
N TRP A 20 8.06 -5.99 6.95
CA TRP A 20 8.98 -5.32 6.04
C TRP A 20 10.09 -6.27 5.55
N GLU A 21 9.82 -7.55 5.29
CA GLU A 21 10.76 -8.48 4.67
C GLU A 21 10.82 -8.27 3.15
N GLY A 22 12.02 -8.40 2.57
CA GLY A 22 12.22 -8.31 1.12
C GLY A 22 11.55 -9.41 0.28
N ARG A 23 11.11 -10.53 0.89
CA ARG A 23 10.42 -11.63 0.18
C ARG A 23 8.91 -11.38 -0.01
N GLY A 24 8.35 -10.33 0.58
CA GLY A 24 6.95 -9.94 0.37
C GLY A 24 5.96 -10.66 1.26
N TRP A 25 4.90 -11.22 0.66
CA TRP A 25 3.73 -11.85 1.32
C TRP A 25 4.07 -12.89 2.41
N ALA A 26 5.28 -13.46 2.38
CA ALA A 26 5.78 -14.41 3.34
C ALA A 26 6.25 -13.74 4.66
N ARG A 27 6.18 -14.49 5.76
CA ARG A 27 6.66 -14.05 7.08
C ARG A 27 8.18 -14.15 7.20
N ARG A 28 8.76 -13.18 7.92
CA ARG A 28 10.20 -13.04 8.10
C ARG A 28 10.81 -14.15 8.96
N THR A 29 11.90 -14.73 8.47
CA THR A 29 12.77 -15.60 9.26
C THR A 29 13.83 -14.80 10.02
N ARG A 30 14.48 -15.39 11.04
CA ARG A 30 15.41 -14.70 11.97
C ARG A 30 16.57 -13.94 11.28
N ASN A 31 16.93 -14.29 10.04
CA ASN A 31 18.00 -13.66 9.27
C ASN A 31 17.53 -13.10 7.92
N SER A 32 16.23 -13.11 7.67
CA SER A 32 15.68 -12.54 6.44
C SER A 32 15.89 -11.03 6.42
N PRO A 33 16.36 -10.45 5.32
CA PRO A 33 16.58 -9.02 5.20
C PRO A 33 15.26 -8.25 5.26
N ALA A 34 15.26 -7.12 5.96
CA ALA A 34 14.12 -6.19 5.98
C ALA A 34 14.37 -4.92 5.16
N CYS A 35 13.29 -4.21 4.79
CA CYS A 35 13.34 -2.94 4.06
C CYS A 35 14.10 -1.85 4.81
N PHE A 36 14.12 -1.94 6.14
CA PHE A 36 14.87 -1.04 7.02
C PHE A 36 16.31 -1.50 7.28
N ASP A 37 16.71 -2.69 6.79
CA ASP A 37 18.08 -3.18 6.92
C ASP A 37 18.92 -2.71 5.73
N ASN A 38 20.14 -2.23 6.00
CA ASN A 38 21.06 -1.70 4.98
C ASN A 38 21.63 -2.78 4.01
N ARG A 39 21.15 -4.03 4.10
CA ARG A 39 21.71 -5.19 3.39
C ARG A 39 20.98 -5.53 2.08
N TRP A 40 20.02 -4.71 1.66
CA TRP A 40 19.24 -4.95 0.45
C TRP A 40 19.72 -4.08 -0.72
N SER A 41 19.96 -4.70 -1.88
CA SER A 41 20.41 -4.01 -3.10
C SER A 41 19.25 -3.42 -3.93
N GLN A 42 18.00 -3.80 -3.66
CA GLN A 42 16.84 -3.42 -4.49
C GLN A 42 15.93 -2.34 -3.88
N PHE A 43 15.98 -2.13 -2.56
CA PHE A 43 15.24 -1.04 -1.89
C PHE A 43 16.15 -0.38 -0.86
N SER A 44 16.36 0.93 -1.05
CA SER A 44 16.99 1.80 -0.06
C SER A 44 15.95 2.83 0.35
N PHE A 45 15.51 2.79 1.60
CA PHE A 45 14.57 3.77 2.14
C PHE A 45 15.11 5.20 1.94
N GLN A 46 16.42 5.41 2.10
CA GLN A 46 17.05 6.70 1.88
C GLN A 46 16.93 7.17 0.43
N ASN A 47 17.03 6.25 -0.54
CA ASN A 47 16.87 6.57 -1.95
C ASN A 47 15.40 6.92 -2.25
N ALA A 48 14.45 6.12 -1.75
CA ALA A 48 13.02 6.39 -1.90
C ALA A 48 12.62 7.74 -1.26
N ALA A 49 13.15 8.05 -0.08
CA ALA A 49 12.93 9.33 0.60
C ALA A 49 13.53 10.54 -0.15
N ARG A 50 14.51 10.30 -1.04
CA ARG A 50 15.04 11.32 -1.98
C ARG A 50 14.29 11.36 -3.30
N GLY A 51 13.23 10.57 -3.46
CA GLY A 51 12.43 10.46 -4.67
C GLY A 51 13.02 9.55 -5.74
N GLN A 52 14.10 8.81 -5.46
CA GLN A 52 14.71 7.92 -6.46
C GLN A 52 13.81 6.71 -6.74
N GLY A 53 13.56 6.45 -8.02
CA GLY A 53 12.70 5.38 -8.49
C GLY A 53 11.20 5.63 -8.32
N CYS A 54 10.80 6.86 -7.96
CA CYS A 54 9.37 7.23 -7.89
C CYS A 54 8.72 7.35 -9.26
N ASP A 55 9.52 7.59 -10.30
CA ASP A 55 9.09 7.74 -11.68
C ASP A 55 8.85 6.41 -12.40
N ARG A 56 9.01 5.25 -11.77
CA ARG A 56 8.78 3.95 -12.44
C ARG A 56 7.29 3.70 -12.77
N ASN A 57 7.04 2.74 -13.66
CA ASN A 57 5.70 2.21 -13.86
C ASN A 57 5.27 1.38 -12.63
N TRP A 58 4.37 1.94 -11.82
CA TRP A 58 3.81 1.28 -10.63
C TRP A 58 2.66 0.31 -10.94
N MET A 59 2.33 0.18 -12.23
CA MET A 59 1.42 -0.80 -12.79
C MET A 59 2.14 -1.73 -13.78
N GLU A 60 3.46 -1.89 -13.64
CA GLU A 60 4.27 -2.72 -14.53
C GLU A 60 3.74 -4.16 -14.63
N GLY A 61 3.59 -4.65 -15.86
CA GLY A 61 3.07 -5.98 -16.15
C GLY A 61 1.54 -6.10 -16.06
N THR A 62 0.84 -5.20 -15.36
CA THR A 62 -0.62 -5.11 -15.42
C THR A 62 -1.09 -4.10 -16.46
N HIS A 63 -0.31 -3.04 -16.67
CA HIS A 63 -0.64 -1.95 -17.57
C HIS A 63 0.62 -1.36 -18.21
N ALA A 64 0.45 -0.83 -19.43
CA ALA A 64 1.47 0.01 -20.04
C ALA A 64 1.71 1.26 -19.17
N TRP A 65 2.73 2.05 -19.51
CA TRP A 65 3.00 3.28 -18.79
C TRP A 65 1.74 4.17 -18.74
N PRO A 66 1.17 4.43 -17.55
CA PRO A 66 -0.12 5.09 -17.45
C PRO A 66 -0.02 6.54 -17.89
N THR A 67 -1.00 7.00 -18.65
CA THR A 67 -1.20 8.41 -18.98
C THR A 67 -2.44 8.90 -18.25
N PHE A 68 -2.28 9.96 -17.46
CA PHE A 68 -3.38 10.53 -16.68
C PHE A 68 -3.79 11.88 -17.29
N PRO A 69 -5.08 12.08 -17.63
CA PRO A 69 -5.55 13.34 -18.21
C PRO A 69 -5.55 14.52 -17.23
N SER A 70 -5.46 14.24 -15.93
CA SER A 70 -5.44 15.25 -14.85
C SER A 70 -4.64 14.73 -13.65
N PRO A 71 -4.34 15.54 -12.61
CA PRO A 71 -3.64 15.06 -11.43
C PRO A 71 -4.27 13.78 -10.86
N ALA A 72 -3.51 12.70 -10.81
CA ALA A 72 -3.96 11.38 -10.36
C ALA A 72 -3.46 11.13 -8.94
N PRO A 73 -4.30 11.33 -7.91
CA PRO A 73 -3.91 11.04 -6.54
C PRO A 73 -3.67 9.54 -6.36
N ALA A 74 -2.79 9.22 -5.41
CA ALA A 74 -2.57 7.85 -4.99
C ALA A 74 -3.84 7.30 -4.31
N LEU A 75 -4.16 6.03 -4.52
CA LEU A 75 -5.31 5.37 -3.88
C LEU A 75 -4.83 4.14 -3.10
N LEU A 76 -5.13 4.10 -1.81
CA LEU A 76 -4.80 3.01 -0.89
C LEU A 76 -6.03 2.23 -0.46
N GLY A 77 -5.85 0.92 -0.24
CA GLY A 77 -6.87 0.03 0.29
C GLY A 77 -6.69 -1.42 -0.18
N PHE A 78 -7.74 -2.23 0.03
CA PHE A 78 -7.78 -3.61 -0.45
C PHE A 78 -8.19 -3.68 -1.91
N ASP A 79 -7.78 -4.74 -2.60
CA ASP A 79 -8.02 -4.92 -4.04
C ASP A 79 -9.50 -4.78 -4.39
N GLU A 80 -10.37 -5.42 -3.61
CA GLU A 80 -11.82 -5.38 -3.81
C GLU A 80 -12.37 -3.95 -3.64
N THR A 81 -11.87 -3.23 -2.63
CA THR A 81 -12.32 -1.87 -2.32
C THR A 81 -11.78 -0.85 -3.33
N ILE A 82 -10.53 -1.01 -3.77
CA ILE A 82 -9.90 -0.19 -4.81
C ILE A 82 -10.66 -0.36 -6.12
N TYR A 83 -10.93 -1.62 -6.51
CA TYR A 83 -11.71 -1.92 -7.70
C TYR A 83 -13.11 -1.29 -7.62
N ALA A 84 -13.82 -1.46 -6.51
CA ALA A 84 -15.14 -0.86 -6.30
C ALA A 84 -15.09 0.68 -6.38
N PHE A 85 -14.10 1.32 -5.77
CA PHE A 85 -13.92 2.76 -5.79
C PHE A 85 -13.67 3.30 -7.21
N CYS A 86 -12.74 2.68 -7.95
CA CYS A 86 -12.40 3.08 -9.32
C CYS A 86 -13.58 2.82 -10.28
N SER A 87 -14.33 1.73 -10.10
CA SER A 87 -15.55 1.44 -10.87
C SER A 87 -16.66 2.45 -10.61
N ALA A 88 -16.92 2.79 -9.33
CA ALA A 88 -17.90 3.81 -8.98
C ALA A 88 -17.53 5.19 -9.55
N THR A 89 -16.24 5.56 -9.54
CA THR A 89 -15.75 6.84 -10.07
C THR A 89 -15.96 6.96 -11.58
N THR A 90 -15.91 5.85 -12.31
CA THR A 90 -16.11 5.80 -13.77
C THR A 90 -17.57 5.55 -14.17
N GLY A 91 -18.47 5.33 -13.21
CA GLY A 91 -19.89 5.02 -13.46
C GLY A 91 -20.11 3.63 -14.07
N LEU A 92 -19.13 2.74 -13.96
CA LEU A 92 -19.18 1.38 -14.52
C LEU A 92 -19.59 0.38 -13.44
N ASN A 93 -20.58 -0.46 -13.73
CA ASN A 93 -21.14 -1.44 -12.79
C ASN A 93 -20.78 -2.86 -13.25
N GLU A 94 -19.62 -3.36 -12.84
CA GLU A 94 -19.03 -4.61 -13.37
C GLU A 94 -19.07 -5.79 -12.40
N GLY A 95 -19.82 -5.67 -11.30
CA GLY A 95 -19.90 -6.71 -10.29
C GLY A 95 -18.65 -6.78 -9.41
N PRO A 96 -18.47 -7.88 -8.66
CA PRO A 96 -17.41 -8.02 -7.67
C PRO A 96 -16.03 -8.22 -8.33
N PHE A 97 -14.99 -7.76 -7.66
CA PHE A 97 -13.60 -8.02 -8.06
C PHE A 97 -13.30 -9.53 -8.11
N SER A 98 -12.69 -9.99 -9.20
CA SER A 98 -12.40 -11.40 -9.45
C SER A 98 -10.91 -11.73 -9.52
N ASN A 99 -10.08 -11.06 -8.71
CA ASN A 99 -8.60 -11.20 -8.71
C ASN A 99 -7.92 -10.84 -10.05
N ASP A 100 -8.57 -10.01 -10.87
CA ASP A 100 -8.03 -9.51 -12.13
C ASP A 100 -7.17 -8.26 -11.91
N ASN A 101 -5.87 -8.47 -11.71
CA ASN A 101 -4.91 -7.38 -11.53
C ASN A 101 -4.80 -6.43 -12.75
N ILE A 102 -4.98 -6.95 -13.96
CA ILE A 102 -4.93 -6.15 -15.20
C ILE A 102 -6.16 -5.25 -15.27
N GLY A 103 -7.35 -5.84 -15.07
CA GLY A 103 -8.60 -5.10 -15.03
C GLY A 103 -8.64 -4.04 -13.93
N LEU A 104 -8.12 -4.35 -12.73
CA LEU A 104 -8.03 -3.37 -11.64
C LEU A 104 -7.12 -2.19 -12.01
N ALA A 105 -5.92 -2.46 -12.53
CA ALA A 105 -4.98 -1.41 -12.93
C ALA A 105 -5.60 -0.50 -14.01
N ALA A 106 -6.14 -1.09 -15.09
CA ALA A 106 -6.80 -0.34 -16.15
C ALA A 106 -7.97 0.50 -15.61
N ARG A 107 -8.81 -0.07 -14.75
CA ARG A 107 -9.95 0.64 -14.14
C ARG A 107 -9.53 1.86 -13.34
N CYS A 108 -8.46 1.75 -12.58
CA CYS A 108 -7.98 2.88 -11.79
C CYS A 108 -7.29 3.95 -12.64
N VAL A 109 -6.67 3.57 -13.76
CA VAL A 109 -6.21 4.55 -14.75
C VAL A 109 -7.39 5.31 -15.35
N ASP A 110 -8.46 4.62 -15.76
CA ASP A 110 -9.69 5.24 -16.26
C ASP A 110 -10.35 6.16 -15.21
N ALA A 111 -10.29 5.76 -13.93
CA ALA A 111 -10.75 6.57 -12.80
C ALA A 111 -9.81 7.73 -12.44
N ASN A 112 -8.71 7.91 -13.17
CA ASN A 112 -7.65 8.89 -12.91
C ASN A 112 -7.12 8.76 -11.46
N LYS A 113 -6.68 7.55 -11.09
CA LYS A 113 -6.09 7.19 -9.80
C LYS A 113 -4.80 6.40 -9.99
N ASN A 114 -3.78 6.72 -9.20
CA ASN A 114 -2.54 5.95 -9.18
C ASN A 114 -2.65 4.86 -8.10
N VAL A 115 -2.34 3.61 -8.45
CA VAL A 115 -2.38 2.44 -7.55
C VAL A 115 -1.11 1.62 -7.70
N LEU A 116 -0.73 0.87 -6.66
CA LEU A 116 0.36 -0.10 -6.74
C LEU A 116 -0.15 -1.44 -7.29
N ARG A 117 0.17 -1.76 -8.54
CA ARG A 117 -0.23 -3.01 -9.21
C ARG A 117 0.84 -3.56 -10.13
N VAL A 118 1.95 -4.03 -9.56
CA VAL A 118 3.02 -4.67 -10.33
C VAL A 118 2.78 -6.18 -10.45
N LEU A 119 2.90 -6.76 -11.66
CA LEU A 119 2.95 -8.21 -11.85
C LEU A 119 4.36 -8.72 -11.65
N GLY A 120 4.53 -9.59 -10.65
CA GLY A 120 5.85 -10.10 -10.27
C GLY A 120 6.66 -9.05 -9.50
N GLY A 121 7.44 -9.50 -8.51
CA GLY A 121 8.33 -8.62 -7.75
C GLY A 121 7.65 -7.75 -6.68
N TRP A 122 6.33 -7.83 -6.46
CA TRP A 122 5.71 -7.16 -5.31
C TRP A 122 6.23 -7.76 -3.99
N ASN A 123 6.59 -6.86 -3.06
CA ASN A 123 6.86 -7.17 -1.68
C ASN A 123 6.56 -5.94 -0.80
N MET A 124 6.68 -6.08 0.52
CA MET A 124 6.42 -4.98 1.44
C MET A 124 7.40 -3.81 1.28
N CYS A 125 8.61 -4.03 0.74
CA CYS A 125 9.55 -2.94 0.45
C CYS A 125 9.14 -2.15 -0.79
N VAL A 126 8.64 -2.82 -1.83
CA VAL A 126 8.04 -2.18 -3.00
C VAL A 126 6.81 -1.38 -2.59
N ASN A 127 6.00 -1.92 -1.68
CA ASN A 127 4.88 -1.19 -1.09
C ASN A 127 5.33 0.08 -0.37
N LEU A 128 6.32 -0.04 0.53
CA LEU A 128 6.89 1.12 1.22
C LEU A 128 7.47 2.15 0.24
N GLN A 129 8.12 1.71 -0.83
CA GLN A 129 8.67 2.60 -1.86
C GLN A 129 7.57 3.39 -2.54
N TRP A 130 6.53 2.70 -3.04
CA TRP A 130 5.38 3.34 -3.66
C TRP A 130 4.73 4.34 -2.72
N GLN A 131 4.49 3.95 -1.46
CA GLN A 131 3.89 4.82 -0.46
C GLN A 131 4.76 6.04 -0.16
N THR A 132 6.08 5.86 -0.05
CA THR A 132 7.04 6.95 0.16
C THR A 132 7.04 7.93 -1.02
N CYS A 133 6.87 7.44 -2.25
CA CYS A 133 6.73 8.26 -3.44
C CYS A 133 5.38 9.00 -3.49
N ALA A 134 4.30 8.33 -3.09
CA ALA A 134 2.96 8.90 -2.98
C ALA A 134 2.93 10.10 -2.01
N LEU A 135 3.56 9.92 -0.85
CA LEU A 135 3.70 10.95 0.19
C LEU A 135 4.47 12.19 -0.25
N GLN A 136 5.35 12.03 -1.25
CA GLN A 136 6.11 13.14 -1.83
C GLN A 136 5.39 13.79 -3.01
N GLY A 137 4.24 13.26 -3.45
CA GLY A 137 3.57 13.72 -4.67
C GLY A 137 4.32 13.35 -5.95
N ARG A 138 5.15 12.30 -5.93
CA ARG A 138 6.12 11.98 -7.00
C ARG A 138 5.75 10.76 -7.84
N LEU A 139 4.59 10.17 -7.63
CA LEU A 139 4.12 9.10 -8.51
C LEU A 139 3.80 9.66 -9.91
N PRO A 140 3.88 8.84 -10.98
CA PRO A 140 3.44 9.25 -12.31
C PRO A 140 2.01 9.79 -12.29
N GLY A 141 1.82 10.98 -12.86
CA GLY A 141 0.53 11.69 -12.89
C GLY A 141 0.13 12.37 -11.59
N GLN A 142 0.85 12.15 -10.48
CA GLN A 142 0.58 12.83 -9.23
C GLN A 142 1.22 14.23 -9.25
N VAL A 143 0.46 15.25 -8.84
CA VAL A 143 0.94 16.66 -8.84
C VAL A 143 1.12 17.19 -7.41
N ASN A 144 0.40 16.62 -6.45
CA ASN A 144 0.45 16.99 -5.04
C ASN A 144 0.44 15.72 -4.18
N PRO A 145 0.93 15.78 -2.92
CA PRO A 145 0.99 14.62 -2.01
C PRO A 145 -0.39 14.21 -1.47
N THR A 146 -1.40 14.21 -2.32
CA THR A 146 -2.75 13.75 -2.02
C THR A 146 -2.81 12.23 -2.15
N MET A 147 -3.29 11.59 -1.09
CA MET A 147 -3.61 10.18 -1.05
C MET A 147 -5.08 10.02 -0.67
N LEU A 148 -5.80 9.19 -1.41
CA LEU A 148 -7.18 8.81 -1.16
C LEU A 148 -7.21 7.40 -0.59
N PHE A 149 -8.31 7.06 0.08
CA PHE A 149 -8.52 5.73 0.62
C PHE A 149 -9.80 5.10 0.08
N SER A 150 -9.71 3.89 -0.47
CA SER A 150 -10.88 3.12 -0.90
C SER A 150 -11.58 2.39 0.26
N ILE A 151 -10.92 2.33 1.42
CA ILE A 151 -11.46 1.87 2.71
C ILE A 151 -11.09 2.91 3.77
N ALA A 152 -12.03 3.28 4.63
CA ALA A 152 -11.80 4.34 5.60
C ALA A 152 -10.79 3.90 6.68
N PRO A 153 -9.68 4.62 6.93
CA PRO A 153 -8.68 4.20 7.91
C PRO A 153 -9.20 4.07 9.35
N LYS A 154 -10.32 4.75 9.67
CA LYS A 154 -11.01 4.64 10.96
C LYS A 154 -11.58 3.25 11.24
N THR A 155 -11.76 2.41 10.24
CA THR A 155 -12.30 1.05 10.39
C THR A 155 -11.23 0.02 10.73
N LEU A 156 -9.97 0.43 10.88
CA LEU A 156 -8.88 -0.45 11.25
C LEU A 156 -9.05 -1.03 12.65
N ASP A 157 -9.14 -2.36 12.72
CA ASP A 157 -9.20 -3.11 13.97
C ASP A 157 -7.87 -3.84 14.26
N VAL A 158 -7.22 -3.46 15.37
CA VAL A 158 -5.98 -4.11 15.82
C VAL A 158 -6.20 -5.57 16.22
N GLY A 159 -7.40 -5.95 16.68
CA GLY A 159 -7.71 -7.35 16.99
C GLY A 159 -7.55 -8.25 15.77
N ILE A 160 -7.96 -7.76 14.59
CA ILE A 160 -7.77 -8.45 13.30
C ILE A 160 -6.29 -8.50 12.90
N PHE A 161 -5.54 -7.42 13.12
CA PHE A 161 -4.10 -7.40 12.83
C PHE A 161 -3.31 -8.41 13.68
N GLU A 162 -3.62 -8.49 14.98
CA GLU A 162 -2.95 -9.42 15.90
C GLU A 162 -3.39 -10.86 15.63
N ASN A 163 -4.66 -11.07 15.29
CA ASN A 163 -5.27 -12.38 15.08
C ASN A 163 -6.06 -12.42 13.76
N PRO A 164 -5.39 -12.46 12.60
CA PRO A 164 -6.09 -12.48 11.31
C PRO A 164 -6.84 -13.80 11.15
N GLN A 165 -8.13 -13.71 10.80
CA GLN A 165 -8.97 -14.89 10.57
C GLN A 165 -8.81 -15.48 9.17
N TYR A 166 -8.35 -14.67 8.20
CA TYR A 166 -8.22 -15.06 6.81
C TYR A 166 -6.87 -14.62 6.26
N CYS A 167 -6.19 -15.52 5.57
CA CYS A 167 -4.97 -15.25 4.83
C CYS A 167 -5.00 -16.09 3.54
N VAL A 168 -4.31 -15.60 2.51
CA VAL A 168 -4.07 -16.39 1.31
C VAL A 168 -3.01 -17.44 1.65
N GLY A 169 -3.43 -18.70 1.77
CA GLY A 169 -2.57 -19.82 2.13
C GLY A 169 -2.52 -20.09 3.64
N ASN A 170 -1.31 -20.28 4.18
CA ASN A 170 -1.10 -20.62 5.58
C ASN A 170 -0.74 -19.38 6.42
N CYS A 171 -1.57 -19.04 7.42
CA CYS A 171 -1.39 -17.83 8.23
C CYS A 171 -0.17 -17.91 9.17
N ARG A 172 0.43 -19.10 9.32
CA ARG A 172 1.70 -19.30 10.04
C ARG A 172 2.91 -18.92 9.20
N GLU A 173 2.78 -18.97 7.88
CA GLU A 173 3.86 -18.74 6.91
C GLU A 173 3.69 -17.43 6.15
N HIS A 174 2.46 -16.89 6.10
CA HIS A 174 2.10 -15.69 5.35
C HIS A 174 1.44 -14.61 6.22
N TYR A 175 1.49 -13.38 5.73
CA TYR A 175 0.68 -12.28 6.23
C TYR A 175 -0.73 -12.34 5.67
N ALA A 176 -1.67 -11.68 6.32
CA ALA A 176 -3.02 -11.45 5.82
C ALA A 176 -3.09 -10.14 5.03
N VAL A 177 -4.08 -10.01 4.14
CA VAL A 177 -4.30 -8.79 3.35
C VAL A 177 -4.54 -7.60 4.29
N SER A 178 -5.32 -7.84 5.35
CA SER A 178 -5.57 -6.87 6.42
C SER A 178 -4.29 -6.36 7.07
N ASP A 179 -3.24 -7.19 7.18
CA ASP A 179 -1.98 -6.79 7.79
C ASP A 179 -1.25 -5.74 6.95
N VAL A 180 -1.31 -5.88 5.62
CA VAL A 180 -0.64 -4.99 4.66
C VAL A 180 -1.23 -3.59 4.77
N TYR A 181 -2.55 -3.47 4.67
CA TYR A 181 -3.24 -2.18 4.80
C TYR A 181 -3.04 -1.56 6.19
N PHE A 182 -3.04 -2.38 7.25
CA PHE A 182 -2.71 -1.90 8.60
C PHE A 182 -1.29 -1.30 8.64
N ALA A 183 -0.34 -1.96 8.00
CA ALA A 183 1.04 -1.51 7.95
C ALA A 183 1.18 -0.17 7.22
N GLU A 184 0.53 -0.05 6.05
CA GLU A 184 0.46 1.18 5.26
C GLU A 184 -0.09 2.35 6.08
N VAL A 185 -1.27 2.22 6.68
CA VAL A 185 -1.89 3.30 7.47
C VAL A 185 -1.04 3.67 8.69
N CYS A 186 -0.44 2.69 9.37
CA CYS A 186 0.43 3.00 10.50
C CYS A 186 1.70 3.76 10.10
N VAL A 187 2.27 3.51 8.91
CA VAL A 187 3.37 4.33 8.38
C VAL A 187 2.91 5.77 8.20
N LEU A 188 1.75 6.01 7.56
CA LEU A 188 1.18 7.35 7.38
C LEU A 188 0.98 8.08 8.72
N SER A 189 0.51 7.35 9.75
CA SER A 189 0.30 7.91 11.08
C SER A 189 1.58 8.41 11.76
N HIS A 190 2.76 8.08 11.23
CA HIS A 190 4.04 8.53 11.73
C HIS A 190 4.73 9.58 10.89
N VAL A 191 4.56 9.51 9.58
CA VAL A 191 5.31 10.37 8.65
C VAL A 191 4.52 11.59 8.20
N CYS A 192 3.19 11.58 8.32
CA CYS A 192 2.34 12.71 7.95
C CYS A 192 2.22 13.73 9.09
N ASP A 193 2.25 15.03 8.74
CA ASP A 193 2.04 16.11 9.69
C ASP A 193 0.58 16.18 10.17
N ASN A 194 -0.38 15.92 9.26
CA ASN A 194 -1.82 15.84 9.55
C ASN A 194 -2.27 14.44 10.05
N ARG A 195 -1.35 13.64 10.60
CA ARG A 195 -1.61 12.28 11.13
C ARG A 195 -2.79 12.17 12.11
N ALA A 196 -3.16 13.27 12.78
CA ALA A 196 -4.30 13.29 13.70
C ALA A 196 -5.64 13.06 12.98
N GLU A 197 -5.75 13.51 11.73
CA GLU A 197 -6.97 13.40 10.93
C GLU A 197 -7.16 12.01 10.33
N LEU A 198 -6.08 11.25 10.13
CA LEU A 198 -6.06 9.97 9.43
C LEU A 198 -7.17 9.00 9.89
N PHE A 199 -7.38 8.89 11.20
CA PHE A 199 -8.37 7.99 11.80
C PHE A 199 -9.77 8.58 11.95
N THR A 200 -10.03 9.71 11.29
CA THR A 200 -11.35 10.34 11.18
C THR A 200 -11.88 10.32 9.74
N LEU A 201 -11.00 10.08 8.77
CA LEU A 201 -11.30 10.08 7.34
C LEU A 201 -12.36 9.05 6.95
N ASP A 202 -13.15 9.43 5.95
CA ASP A 202 -14.05 8.57 5.20
C ASP A 202 -13.36 7.99 3.95
N VAL A 203 -14.08 7.19 3.17
CA VAL A 203 -13.63 6.76 1.84
C VAL A 203 -13.62 7.96 0.89
N GLY A 204 -12.57 8.08 0.07
CA GLY A 204 -12.31 9.24 -0.77
C GLY A 204 -11.25 10.13 -0.17
#